data_AF-A0A642VE81-F1
#
_entry.id   AF-A0A642VE81-F1
#
_cell.length_a   1.000
_cell.length_b   1.000
_cell.length_c   1.000
_cell.angle_alpha   90.00
_cell.angle_beta   90.00
_cell.angle_gamma   90.00
#
_symmetry.space_group_name_H-M   'P 1'
#
loop_
_entity.id
_entity.type
_entity.pdbx_description
1 polymer ?
#
loop_
_entity_poly.entity_id
_entity_poly.type
_entity_poly.pdbx_seq_one_letter_code
_entity_poly.pdbx_strand_id
1 'polypeptide(L)'
;MAFEEGCSPTIERRVSVLRYDNTIGIVVEQDRPKDVVDTLRWYCKNCSEIVYEASFHMYDLGTQIKETIADFDSDITKRTCKNCGTVATSK
;
A
#
# COMPACT_ATOMS: atom_id res chain seq x y z
N MET A 1 31.71 2.82 19.56
CA MET A 1 30.24 2.92 19.51
C MET A 1 29.92 3.43 18.11
N ALA A 2 29.84 2.51 17.15
CA ALA A 2 29.55 2.84 15.76
C ALA A 2 28.04 2.71 15.57
N PHE A 3 27.38 3.82 15.28
CA PHE A 3 26.05 3.81 14.70
C PHE A 3 26.25 3.50 13.21
N GLU A 4 25.94 2.27 12.79
CA GLU A 4 25.88 1.97 11.36
C GLU A 4 24.61 2.64 10.81
N GLU A 5 24.82 3.77 10.13
CA GLU A 5 23.80 4.38 9.28
C GLU A 5 23.54 3.46 8.09
N GLY A 6 22.54 2.61 8.24
CA GLY A 6 22.17 1.63 7.23
C GLY A 6 20.71 1.24 7.38
N CYS A 7 19.79 2.17 7.11
CA CYS A 7 18.43 1.78 6.75
C CYS A 7 18.53 1.00 5.44
N SER A 8 18.61 -0.33 5.52
CA SER A 8 18.61 -1.19 4.33
C SER A 8 17.33 -0.92 3.52
N PRO A 9 17.42 -0.49 2.25
CA PRO A 9 16.28 -0.04 1.47
C PRO A 9 15.38 -1.19 0.97
N THR A 10 15.66 -2.44 1.36
CA THR A 10 15.11 -3.64 0.71
C THR A 10 14.29 -4.53 1.63
N ILE A 11 13.90 -4.07 2.82
CA ILE A 11 12.84 -4.79 3.53
C ILE A 11 11.52 -4.42 2.83
N GLU A 12 11.10 -5.22 1.85
CA GLU A 12 9.73 -5.19 1.34
C GLU A 12 8.78 -5.60 2.47
N ARG A 13 8.51 -4.69 3.42
CA ARG A 13 7.52 -4.90 4.49
C ARG A 13 6.13 -4.84 3.86
N ARG A 14 5.69 -5.97 3.32
CA ARG A 14 4.32 -6.20 2.87
C ARG A 14 3.44 -6.44 4.10
N VAL A 15 2.85 -5.37 4.65
CA VAL A 15 1.96 -5.46 5.82
C VAL A 15 0.61 -4.83 5.48
N SER A 16 -0.46 -5.61 5.56
CA SER A 16 -1.83 -5.11 5.58
C SER A 16 -2.33 -5.06 7.02
N VAL A 17 -2.69 -3.88 7.51
CA VAL A 17 -3.17 -3.71 8.89
C VAL A 17 -4.66 -4.07 8.96
N LEU A 18 -5.00 -5.01 9.85
CA LEU A 18 -6.37 -5.36 10.21
C LEU A 18 -6.66 -4.82 11.62
N ARG A 19 -7.83 -4.21 11.81
CA ARG A 19 -8.31 -3.77 13.13
C ARG A 19 -9.63 -4.45 13.46
N TYR A 20 -9.82 -4.80 14.73
CA TYR A 20 -11.06 -5.38 15.26
C TYR A 20 -11.84 -4.32 16.06
N ASP A 21 -13.13 -4.58 16.30
CA ASP A 21 -14.00 -3.67 17.04
C ASP A 21 -13.49 -3.42 18.46
N ASN A 22 -13.70 -2.19 18.96
CA ASN A 22 -13.29 -1.74 20.30
C ASN A 22 -11.78 -1.82 20.58
N THR A 23 -10.93 -1.68 19.55
CA THR A 23 -9.47 -1.61 19.69
C THR A 23 -8.93 -0.19 19.43
N ILE A 24 -7.83 0.17 20.11
CA ILE A 24 -7.08 1.40 19.87
C ILE A 24 -5.74 1.03 19.24
N GLY A 25 -5.41 1.63 18.10
CA GLY A 25 -4.12 1.49 17.43
C GLY A 25 -3.42 2.84 17.32
N ILE A 26 -2.15 2.90 17.73
CA ILE A 26 -1.29 4.08 17.58
C ILE A 26 -0.38 3.85 16.38
N VAL A 27 -0.30 4.84 15.50
CA VAL A 27 0.61 4.85 14.34
C VAL A 27 1.50 6.07 14.46
N VAL A 28 2.81 5.86 14.42
CA VAL A 28 3.82 6.91 14.37
C VAL A 28 4.66 6.67 13.13
N GLU A 29 4.69 7.64 12.24
CA GLU A 29 5.47 7.60 11.01
C GLU A 29 6.40 8.80 10.94
N GLN A 30 7.45 8.68 10.12
CA GLN A 30 8.38 9.77 9.81
C GLN A 30 8.01 10.38 8.45
N ASP A 31 8.16 11.69 8.31
CA ASP A 31 8.09 12.36 7.01
C ASP A 31 9.08 11.72 6.02
N ARG A 32 8.60 11.47 4.80
CA ARG A 32 9.39 10.78 3.79
C ARG A 32 10.44 11.73 3.19
N PRO A 33 11.71 11.30 3.05
CA PRO A 33 12.67 12.00 2.21
C PRO A 33 12.16 12.13 0.77
N LYS A 34 12.59 13.16 0.04
CA LYS A 34 12.06 13.51 -1.30
C LYS A 34 12.24 12.40 -2.35
N ASP A 35 13.23 11.55 -2.18
CA ASP A 35 13.61 10.45 -3.04
C ASP A 35 12.95 9.11 -2.65
N VAL A 36 12.19 9.08 -1.54
CA VAL A 36 11.45 7.92 -1.10
C VAL A 36 10.01 7.97 -1.61
N VAL A 37 9.58 6.84 -2.16
CA VAL A 37 8.20 6.62 -2.63
C VAL A 37 7.55 5.52 -1.80
N ASP A 38 6.26 5.71 -1.51
CA ASP A 38 5.40 4.71 -0.92
C ASP A 38 4.61 4.02 -2.04
N THR A 39 4.26 2.75 -1.81
CA THR A 39 3.59 1.92 -2.80
C THR A 39 2.37 1.25 -2.20
N LEU A 40 1.23 1.40 -2.88
CA LEU A 40 0.00 0.67 -2.58
C LEU A 40 -0.18 -0.45 -3.59
N ARG A 41 -0.47 -1.66 -3.10
CA ARG A 41 -0.67 -2.87 -3.91
C ARG A 41 -1.99 -3.54 -3.57
N TRP A 42 -2.64 -4.03 -4.61
CA TRP A 42 -3.79 -4.92 -4.50
C TRP A 42 -3.40 -6.31 -4.98
N TYR A 43 -3.74 -7.33 -4.21
CA TYR A 43 -3.45 -8.73 -4.53
C TYR A 43 -4.73 -9.46 -4.89
N CYS A 44 -4.62 -10.40 -5.83
CA CYS A 44 -5.72 -11.23 -6.25
C CYS A 44 -6.06 -12.24 -5.14
N LYS A 45 -7.33 -12.28 -4.70
CA LYS A 45 -7.79 -13.25 -3.69
C LYS A 45 -7.77 -14.71 -4.19
N ASN A 46 -7.72 -14.93 -5.51
CA ASN A 46 -7.75 -16.27 -6.11
C ASN A 46 -6.35 -16.84 -6.39
N CYS A 47 -5.44 -16.04 -6.95
CA CYS A 47 -4.12 -16.50 -7.37
C CYS A 47 -2.94 -15.76 -6.73
N SER A 48 -3.20 -14.83 -5.81
CA SER A 48 -2.19 -14.04 -5.07
C SER A 48 -1.29 -13.13 -5.92
N GLU A 49 -1.50 -13.05 -7.23
CA GLU A 49 -0.80 -12.10 -8.10
C GLU A 49 -1.13 -10.64 -7.77
N ILE A 50 -0.19 -9.74 -8.06
CA ILE A 50 -0.43 -8.29 -7.99
C ILE A 50 -1.43 -7.92 -9.09
N VAL A 51 -2.55 -7.35 -8.69
CA VAL A 51 -3.60 -6.86 -9.60
C VAL A 51 -3.24 -5.46 -10.09
N TYR A 52 -2.85 -4.60 -9.15
CA TYR A 52 -2.49 -3.22 -9.42
C TYR A 52 -1.50 -2.71 -8.37
N GLU A 53 -0.68 -1.76 -8.80
CA GLU A 53 0.29 -1.04 -7.98
C GLU A 53 0.23 0.45 -8.31
N ALA A 54 0.22 1.29 -7.27
CA ALA A 54 0.40 2.72 -7.38
C ALA A 54 1.57 3.16 -6.49
N SER A 55 2.54 3.87 -7.07
CA SER A 55 3.74 4.34 -6.38
C SER A 55 3.83 5.86 -6.48
N PHE A 56 4.01 6.55 -5.35
CA PHE A 56 4.03 8.00 -5.30
C PHE A 56 4.79 8.51 -4.07
N HIS A 57 5.21 9.78 -4.10
CA HIS A 57 5.78 10.45 -2.94
C HIS A 57 4.67 10.82 -1.95
N MET A 58 4.81 10.37 -0.70
CA MET A 58 3.82 10.57 0.35
C MET A 58 4.10 11.85 1.13
N TYR A 59 3.20 12.82 1.03
CA TYR A 59 3.22 14.08 1.77
C TYR A 59 1.97 14.29 2.64
N ASP A 60 0.84 13.64 2.32
CA ASP A 60 -0.39 13.60 3.11
C ASP A 60 -1.02 12.20 3.07
N LEU A 61 -0.76 11.42 4.12
CA LEU A 61 -1.26 10.06 4.28
C LEU A 61 -2.81 9.99 4.26
N GLY A 62 -3.49 10.97 4.84
CA GLY A 62 -4.95 10.93 5.01
C GLY A 62 -5.70 11.14 3.70
N THR A 63 -5.17 12.01 2.85
CA THR A 63 -5.79 12.40 1.57
C THR A 63 -5.33 11.47 0.44
N GLN A 64 -4.01 11.32 0.25
CA GLN A 64 -3.46 10.59 -0.91
C GLN A 64 -3.86 9.11 -0.92
N ILE A 65 -3.89 8.46 0.25
CA ILE A 65 -4.32 7.05 0.35
C ILE A 65 -5.78 6.91 -0.08
N LYS A 66 -6.67 7.79 0.40
CA LYS A 66 -8.11 7.73 0.08
C LYS A 66 -8.36 7.97 -1.41
N GLU A 67 -7.67 8.94 -1.99
CA GLU A 67 -7.76 9.24 -3.42
C GLU A 67 -7.26 8.07 -4.28
N THR A 68 -6.14 7.45 -3.90
CA THR A 68 -5.59 6.29 -4.62
C THR A 68 -6.53 5.09 -4.55
N ILE A 69 -7.16 4.85 -3.39
CA ILE A 69 -8.17 3.78 -3.24
C ILE A 69 -9.40 4.08 -4.11
N ALA A 70 -9.88 5.34 -4.13
CA ALA A 70 -11.04 5.73 -4.94
C ALA A 70 -10.77 5.61 -6.45
N ASP A 71 -9.57 6.03 -6.90
CA ASP A 71 -9.11 5.85 -8.27
C ASP A 71 -9.12 4.36 -8.68
N PHE A 72 -8.55 3.50 -7.84
CA PHE A 72 -8.58 2.06 -8.07
C PHE A 72 -10.01 1.51 -8.09
N ASP A 73 -10.87 1.88 -7.13
CA ASP A 73 -12.25 1.37 -7.05
C ASP A 73 -13.10 1.79 -8.25
N SER A 74 -12.81 2.96 -8.84
CA SER A 74 -13.52 3.53 -10.00
C SER A 74 -13.18 2.89 -11.34
N ASP A 75 -12.06 2.17 -11.45
CA ASP A 75 -11.56 1.63 -12.72
C ASP A 75 -11.57 0.10 -12.73
N ILE A 76 -12.52 -0.48 -13.48
CA ILE A 76 -12.65 -1.94 -13.60
C ILE A 76 -11.41 -2.59 -14.22
N THR A 77 -10.67 -1.89 -15.07
CA THR A 77 -9.48 -2.43 -15.71
C THR A 77 -8.33 -2.55 -14.71
N LYS A 78 -8.14 -1.55 -13.85
CA LYS A 78 -7.18 -1.60 -12.73
C LYS A 78 -7.53 -2.72 -11.75
N ARG A 79 -8.82 -3.01 -11.57
CA ARG A 79 -9.28 -4.04 -10.61
C ARG A 79 -9.24 -5.46 -11.14
N THR A 80 -9.09 -5.66 -12.44
CA THR A 80 -9.17 -7.00 -13.04
C THR A 80 -7.80 -7.66 -13.03
N CYS A 81 -7.67 -8.80 -12.34
CA CYS A 81 -6.44 -9.56 -12.33
C CYS A 81 -6.08 -10.05 -13.74
N LYS A 82 -4.89 -9.68 -14.22
CA LYS A 82 -4.41 -10.04 -15.57
C LYS A 82 -4.15 -11.55 -15.73
N ASN A 83 -3.95 -12.27 -14.63
CA ASN A 83 -3.66 -13.71 -14.67
C ASN A 83 -4.93 -14.57 -14.76
N CYS A 84 -5.93 -14.30 -13.91
CA CYS A 84 -7.12 -15.18 -13.79
C CYS A 84 -8.47 -14.47 -14.00
N GLY A 85 -8.47 -13.17 -14.32
CA GLY A 85 -9.69 -12.39 -14.56
C GLY A 85 -10.52 -12.08 -13.31
N THR A 86 -10.11 -12.54 -12.12
CA THR A 86 -10.80 -12.19 -10.88
C THR A 86 -10.73 -10.68 -10.62
N VAL A 87 -11.87 -10.06 -10.34
CA VAL A 87 -11.97 -8.64 -10.01
C VAL A 87 -11.68 -8.44 -8.52
N ALA A 88 -10.70 -7.61 -8.20
CA ALA A 88 -10.32 -7.26 -6.83
C ALA A 88 -11.22 -6.17 -6.23
N THR A 89 -11.23 -6.11 -4.89
CA THR A 89 -11.99 -5.15 -4.08
C THR A 89 -11.06 -4.50 -3.06
N SER A 90 -11.30 -3.22 -2.75
CA SER A 90 -10.58 -2.51 -1.68
C SER A 90 -11.23 -2.68 -0.30
N LYS A 91 -12.45 -3.25 -0.23
CA LYS A 91 -13.13 -3.67 0.99
C LYS A 91 -12.93 -5.17 1.27
#